data_AF-A0A6P2D1R7-F1
#
_entry.id   AF-A0A6P2D1R7-F1
#
_cell.length_a   1.000
_cell.length_b   1.000
_cell.length_c   1.000
_cell.angle_alpha   90.00
_cell.angle_beta   90.00
_cell.angle_gamma   90.00
#
_symmetry.space_group_name_H-M   'P 1'
#
loop_
_entity.id
_entity.type
_entity.pdbx_description
1 polymer ?
#
loop_
_entity_poly.entity_id
_entity_poly.type
_entity_poly.pdbx_seq_one_letter_code
_entity_poly.pdbx_strand_id
1 'polypeptide(L)'
;MFSDTDIANGWRFATDHVDTVRFVADWEQWVVYDGRRWEVDRSQTRVEQLAKETADRMAREAAAKVGDTAKALADAADQKETQLRSKQLQKARTELAHTKKSADMRAVRRMLQAARSEPTICVPNGGKVFDTRRDLLNCPNGTVELRTGTLREHQREDHITRLCPTRFDPNANRETYLAFLDRVFDGSRRWRTTSRKCPGTRSPMRLAIRRSTSSPA
;
A
#
# COMPACT_ATOMS: atom_id res chain seq x y z
N MET A 1 16.16 -13.21 -18.89
CA MET A 1 15.33 -11.99 -18.96
C MET A 1 16.27 -10.79 -19.10
N PHE A 2 16.07 -9.90 -20.07
CA PHE A 2 16.92 -8.72 -20.26
C PHE A 2 16.70 -7.74 -19.11
N SER A 3 17.77 -7.36 -18.41
CA SER A 3 17.70 -6.55 -17.18
C SER A 3 17.42 -5.07 -17.41
N ASP A 4 17.51 -4.61 -18.66
CA ASP A 4 17.56 -3.23 -19.11
C ASP A 4 16.32 -2.84 -19.95
N THR A 5 15.17 -3.44 -19.63
CA THR A 5 13.91 -3.26 -20.34
C THR A 5 12.82 -2.70 -19.44
N ASP A 6 11.83 -2.04 -20.04
CA ASP A 6 10.65 -1.55 -19.32
C ASP A 6 9.89 -2.69 -18.63
N ILE A 7 9.88 -3.89 -19.22
CA ILE A 7 9.29 -5.10 -18.63
C ILE A 7 10.03 -5.51 -17.35
N ALA A 8 11.37 -5.58 -17.40
CA ALA A 8 12.16 -5.90 -16.21
C ALA A 8 12.02 -4.82 -15.12
N ASN A 9 11.89 -3.55 -15.52
CA ASN A 9 11.63 -2.46 -14.58
C ASN A 9 10.24 -2.59 -13.94
N GLY A 10 9.21 -2.95 -14.72
CA GLY A 10 7.86 -3.19 -14.21
C GLY A 10 7.83 -4.32 -13.17
N TRP A 11 8.52 -5.42 -13.45
CA TRP A 11 8.69 -6.52 -12.50
C TRP A 11 9.43 -6.10 -11.22
N ARG A 12 10.49 -5.28 -11.33
CA ARG A 12 11.19 -4.71 -10.17
C ARG A 12 10.27 -3.85 -9.32
N PHE A 13 9.54 -2.92 -9.94
CA PHE A 13 8.58 -2.08 -9.24
C PHE A 13 7.52 -2.94 -8.51
N ALA A 14 6.98 -3.96 -9.18
CA ALA A 14 6.00 -4.87 -8.59
C ALA A 14 6.58 -5.64 -7.40
N THR A 15 7.86 -6.00 -7.46
CA THR A 15 8.56 -6.70 -6.36
C THR A 15 8.85 -5.76 -5.19
N ASP A 16 9.38 -4.57 -5.47
CA ASP A 16 9.75 -3.56 -4.47
C ASP A 16 8.53 -3.07 -3.67
N HIS A 17 7.35 -3.05 -4.29
CA HIS A 17 6.14 -2.47 -3.71
C HIS A 17 4.98 -3.47 -3.61
N VAL A 18 5.27 -4.78 -3.57
CA VAL A 18 4.28 -5.86 -3.50
C VAL A 18 3.34 -5.75 -2.29
N ASP A 19 3.76 -5.12 -1.19
CA ASP A 19 2.94 -4.96 0.01
C ASP A 19 2.17 -3.64 0.06
N THR A 20 2.46 -2.72 -0.86
CA THR A 20 1.99 -1.33 -0.78
C THR A 20 1.16 -0.92 -2.00
N VAL A 21 1.30 -1.59 -3.15
CA VAL A 21 0.64 -1.21 -4.40
C VAL A 21 -0.17 -2.37 -4.97
N ARG A 22 -1.37 -2.07 -5.46
CA ARG A 22 -2.15 -2.94 -6.34
C ARG A 22 -2.60 -2.16 -7.57
N PHE A 23 -2.62 -2.81 -8.73
CA PHE A 23 -3.34 -2.33 -9.90
C PHE A 23 -4.66 -3.09 -10.02
N VAL A 24 -5.79 -2.40 -9.95
CA VAL A 24 -7.11 -3.01 -10.03
C VAL A 24 -7.64 -2.86 -11.45
N ALA A 25 -7.71 -3.98 -12.18
CA ALA A 25 -7.90 -3.98 -13.62
C ALA A 25 -9.31 -3.54 -14.03
N ASP A 26 -10.35 -3.98 -13.33
CA ASP A 26 -11.74 -3.59 -13.59
C ASP A 26 -12.04 -2.14 -13.20
N TRP A 27 -11.25 -1.54 -12.31
CA TRP A 27 -11.33 -0.11 -12.00
C TRP A 27 -10.46 0.73 -12.94
N GLU A 28 -9.47 0.11 -13.59
CA GLU A 28 -8.35 0.77 -14.27
C GLU A 28 -7.62 1.78 -13.37
N GLN A 29 -7.46 1.45 -12.10
CA GLN A 29 -6.86 2.35 -11.10
C GLN A 29 -5.75 1.67 -10.30
N TRP A 30 -4.78 2.48 -9.89
CA TRP A 30 -3.84 2.13 -8.84
C TRP A 30 -4.46 2.34 -7.47
N VAL A 31 -4.14 1.45 -6.54
CA VAL A 31 -4.54 1.53 -5.15
C VAL A 31 -3.29 1.37 -4.29
N VAL A 32 -3.07 2.31 -3.38
CA VAL A 32 -1.86 2.39 -2.56
C VAL A 32 -2.24 2.30 -1.09
N TYR A 33 -1.56 1.44 -0.35
CA TYR A 33 -1.78 1.29 1.09
C TYR A 33 -1.19 2.51 1.83
N ASP A 34 -2.03 3.25 2.55
CA ASP A 34 -1.64 4.47 3.28
C ASP A 34 -1.19 4.22 4.73
N GLY A 35 -1.01 2.94 5.11
CA GLY A 35 -0.75 2.50 6.48
C GLY A 35 -2.02 2.16 7.27
N ARG A 36 -3.21 2.44 6.73
CA ARG A 36 -4.50 2.16 7.36
C ARG A 36 -5.50 1.49 6.42
N ARG A 37 -5.47 1.84 5.14
CA ARG A 37 -6.37 1.34 4.10
C ARG A 37 -5.69 1.37 2.73
N TRP A 38 -6.31 0.70 1.78
CA TRP A 38 -6.00 0.81 0.35
C TRP A 38 -6.75 2.01 -0.24
N GLU A 39 -6.03 3.07 -0.56
CA GLU A 39 -6.62 4.28 -1.14
C GLU A 39 -6.39 4.33 -2.65
N VAL A 40 -7.44 4.66 -3.40
CA VAL A 40 -7.37 4.83 -4.86
C VAL A 40 -6.53 6.07 -5.20
N ASP A 41 -5.41 5.86 -5.88
CA ASP A 41 -4.47 6.92 -6.27
C ASP A 41 -4.88 7.55 -7.61
N ARG A 42 -5.97 8.33 -7.59
CA ARG A 42 -6.58 8.89 -8.81
C ARG A 42 -5.65 9.77 -9.63
N SER A 43 -4.76 10.51 -8.98
CA SER A 43 -3.78 11.37 -9.66
C SER A 43 -2.51 10.64 -10.05
N GLN A 44 -2.40 9.35 -9.70
CA GLN A 44 -1.20 8.51 -9.87
C GLN A 44 0.07 9.08 -9.21
N THR A 45 -0.07 10.06 -8.31
CA THR A 45 1.07 10.76 -7.73
C THR A 45 1.83 9.87 -6.76
N ARG A 46 1.12 9.05 -5.97
CA ARG A 46 1.74 8.16 -4.99
C ARG A 46 2.44 7.01 -5.69
N VAL A 47 1.81 6.41 -6.70
CA VAL A 47 2.42 5.31 -7.47
C VAL A 47 3.62 5.81 -8.27
N GLU A 48 3.57 7.02 -8.84
CA GLU A 48 4.74 7.65 -9.49
C GLU A 48 5.86 7.96 -8.49
N GLN A 49 5.56 8.32 -7.25
CA GLN A 49 6.57 8.50 -6.20
C GLN A 49 7.28 7.18 -5.88
N LEU A 50 6.54 6.10 -5.66
CA LEU A 50 7.09 4.76 -5.42
C LEU A 50 7.93 4.28 -6.61
N ALA A 51 7.49 4.57 -7.84
CA ALA A 51 8.25 4.27 -9.04
C ALA A 51 9.60 5.00 -9.09
N LYS A 52 9.66 6.25 -8.62
CA LYS A 52 10.92 7.00 -8.50
C LYS A 52 11.83 6.37 -7.43
N GLU A 53 11.27 5.89 -6.32
CA GLU A 53 12.05 5.16 -5.30
C GLU A 53 12.71 3.89 -5.87
N THR A 54 11.98 3.13 -6.71
CA THR A 54 12.55 1.99 -7.46
C THR A 54 13.72 2.44 -8.34
N ALA A 55 13.55 3.52 -9.11
CA ALA A 55 14.60 4.04 -9.99
C ALA A 55 15.83 4.55 -9.22
N ASP A 56 15.61 5.24 -8.10
CA ASP A 56 16.67 5.73 -7.21
C ASP A 56 17.44 4.58 -6.55
N ARG A 57 16.75 3.52 -6.13
CA ARG A 57 17.39 2.29 -5.64
C ARG A 57 18.28 1.69 -6.71
N MET A 58 17.78 1.52 -7.95
CA MET A 58 18.56 1.01 -9.07
C MET A 58 19.80 1.86 -9.35
N ALA A 59 19.66 3.19 -9.33
CA ALA A 59 20.78 4.11 -9.53
C ALA A 59 21.85 3.97 -8.44
N ARG A 60 21.44 3.86 -7.16
CA ARG A 60 22.35 3.62 -6.04
C ARG A 60 23.09 2.29 -6.15
N GLU A 61 22.39 1.21 -6.49
CA GLU A 61 23.00 -0.12 -6.68
C GLU A 61 24.03 -0.12 -7.81
N ALA A 62 23.69 0.51 -8.95
CA ALA A 62 24.62 0.63 -10.07
C ALA A 62 25.85 1.50 -9.71
N ALA A 63 25.65 2.59 -8.96
CA ALA A 63 26.75 3.45 -8.51
C ALA A 63 27.67 2.72 -7.52
N ALA A 64 27.11 1.95 -6.57
CA ALA A 64 27.87 1.12 -5.65
C ALA A 64 28.73 0.10 -6.40
N LYS A 65 28.14 -0.58 -7.39
CA LYS A 65 28.86 -1.55 -8.25
C LYS A 65 30.02 -0.90 -9.01
N VAL A 66 29.88 0.33 -9.49
CA VAL A 66 30.99 1.09 -10.09
C VAL A 66 32.09 1.35 -9.06
N GLY A 67 31.74 1.73 -7.84
CA GLY A 67 32.70 1.92 -6.75
C GLY A 67 33.48 0.66 -6.39
N ASP A 68 32.78 -0.47 -6.24
CA ASP A 68 33.39 -1.75 -5.91
C ASP A 68 34.28 -2.29 -7.03
N THR A 69 33.83 -2.17 -8.29
CA THR A 69 34.64 -2.58 -9.46
C THR A 69 35.84 -1.66 -9.67
N ALA A 70 35.75 -0.38 -9.32
CA ALA A 70 36.88 0.55 -9.37
C ALA A 70 37.92 0.23 -8.29
N LYS A 71 37.50 -0.08 -7.06
CA LYS A 71 38.40 -0.55 -5.98
C LYS A 71 39.09 -1.85 -6.39
N ALA A 72 38.31 -2.82 -6.88
CA ALA A 72 38.87 -4.05 -7.39
C ALA A 72 39.90 -3.77 -8.51
N LEU A 73 39.63 -2.87 -9.46
CA LEU A 73 40.62 -2.55 -10.47
C LEU A 73 41.93 -1.99 -9.89
N ALA A 74 41.86 -1.19 -8.82
CA ALA A 74 43.04 -0.66 -8.14
C ALA A 74 43.86 -1.76 -7.44
N ASP A 75 43.21 -2.80 -6.94
CA ASP A 75 43.83 -3.94 -6.25
C ASP A 75 44.31 -5.05 -7.21
N ALA A 76 44.40 -4.80 -8.52
CA ALA A 76 44.80 -5.81 -9.50
C ALA A 76 46.32 -6.07 -9.42
N ALA A 77 46.72 -7.35 -9.31
CA ALA A 77 48.11 -7.74 -9.11
C ALA A 77 48.89 -7.91 -10.43
N ASP A 78 48.20 -8.26 -11.52
CA ASP A 78 48.83 -8.51 -12.81
C ASP A 78 48.06 -7.89 -14.01
N GLN A 79 48.68 -7.91 -15.18
CA GLN A 79 48.12 -7.32 -16.41
C GLN A 79 46.83 -8.02 -16.87
N LYS A 80 46.72 -9.35 -16.71
CA LYS A 80 45.52 -10.10 -17.10
C LYS A 80 44.35 -9.74 -16.19
N GLU A 81 44.60 -9.64 -14.89
CA GLU A 81 43.63 -9.23 -13.90
C GLU A 81 43.20 -7.78 -14.10
N THR A 82 44.15 -6.88 -14.38
CA THR A 82 43.86 -5.47 -14.73
C THR A 82 42.93 -5.40 -15.94
N GLN A 83 43.19 -6.20 -16.98
CA GLN A 83 42.37 -6.23 -18.18
C GLN A 83 40.96 -6.80 -17.92
N LEU A 84 40.83 -7.81 -17.07
CA LEU A 84 39.53 -8.35 -16.68
C LEU A 84 38.71 -7.34 -15.86
N ARG A 85 39.30 -6.79 -14.78
CA ARG A 85 38.63 -5.85 -13.87
C ARG A 85 38.28 -4.53 -14.57
N SER A 86 39.08 -4.07 -15.54
CA SER A 86 38.75 -2.90 -16.36
C SER A 86 37.53 -3.14 -17.26
N LYS A 87 37.38 -4.33 -17.85
CA LYS A 87 36.14 -4.71 -18.57
C LYS A 87 34.93 -4.75 -17.64
N GLN A 88 35.09 -5.25 -16.41
CA GLN A 88 34.01 -5.25 -15.41
C GLN A 88 33.59 -3.82 -15.00
N LEU A 89 34.55 -2.94 -14.76
CA LEU A 89 34.30 -1.53 -14.47
C LEU A 89 33.59 -0.82 -15.63
N GLN A 90 34.02 -1.08 -16.87
CA GLN A 90 33.33 -0.54 -18.06
C GLN A 90 31.89 -1.02 -18.15
N LYS A 91 31.63 -2.32 -17.90
CA LYS A 91 30.27 -2.86 -17.85
C LYS A 91 29.43 -2.18 -16.75
N ALA A 92 29.96 -2.03 -15.55
CA ALA A 92 29.27 -1.34 -14.44
C ALA A 92 28.95 0.12 -14.77
N ARG A 93 29.85 0.84 -15.45
CA ARG A 93 29.62 2.21 -15.92
C ARG A 93 28.51 2.29 -16.96
N THR A 94 28.45 1.34 -17.89
CA THR A 94 27.35 1.24 -18.87
C THR A 94 26.01 0.96 -18.19
N GLU A 95 25.98 0.08 -17.19
CA GLU A 95 24.78 -0.18 -16.38
C GLU A 95 24.33 1.09 -15.63
N LEU A 96 25.24 1.84 -15.01
CA LEU A 96 24.92 3.12 -14.37
C LEU A 96 24.41 4.17 -15.37
N ALA A 97 24.93 4.19 -16.60
CA ALA A 97 24.41 5.08 -17.63
C ALA A 97 22.98 4.68 -18.06
N HIS A 98 22.65 3.39 -18.03
CA HIS A 98 21.30 2.90 -18.31
C HIS A 98 20.32 3.31 -17.21
N THR A 99 20.67 3.18 -15.93
CA THR A 99 19.77 3.55 -14.82
C THR A 99 19.41 5.04 -14.83
N LYS A 100 20.31 5.92 -15.25
CA LYS A 100 19.98 7.34 -15.49
C LYS A 100 18.86 7.54 -16.50
N LYS A 101 18.78 6.71 -17.54
CA LYS A 101 17.68 6.76 -18.52
C LYS A 101 16.38 6.24 -17.93
N SER A 102 16.46 5.25 -17.03
CA SER A 102 15.29 4.70 -16.31
C SER A 102 14.68 5.70 -15.33
N ALA A 103 15.42 6.72 -14.89
CA ALA A 103 14.94 7.80 -14.04
C ALA A 103 14.21 8.93 -14.80
N ASP A 104 14.12 8.87 -16.14
CA ASP A 104 13.32 9.81 -16.92
C ASP A 104 11.81 9.58 -16.69
N MET A 105 11.01 10.65 -16.66
CA MET A 105 9.56 10.52 -16.42
C MET A 105 8.85 9.66 -17.46
N ARG A 106 9.32 9.60 -18.72
CA ARG A 106 8.76 8.69 -19.73
C ARG A 106 9.09 7.24 -19.39
N ALA A 107 10.31 6.97 -18.90
CA ALA A 107 10.70 5.63 -18.48
C ALA A 107 9.94 5.17 -17.22
N VAL A 108 9.76 6.07 -16.24
CA VAL A 108 8.91 5.82 -15.05
C VAL A 108 7.50 5.40 -15.46
N ARG A 109 6.88 6.12 -16.40
CA ARG A 109 5.55 5.76 -16.91
C ARG A 109 5.51 4.43 -17.65
N ARG A 110 6.55 4.11 -18.44
CA ARG A 110 6.64 2.80 -19.12
C ARG A 110 6.82 1.65 -18.14
N MET A 111 7.62 1.84 -17.09
CA MET A 111 7.76 0.90 -15.98
C MET A 111 6.41 0.65 -15.30
N LEU A 112 5.66 1.70 -14.96
CA LEU A 112 4.32 1.57 -14.40
C LEU A 112 3.37 0.86 -15.37
N GLN A 113 3.42 1.19 -16.66
CA GLN A 113 2.59 0.53 -17.67
C GLN A 113 2.88 -0.97 -17.76
N ALA A 114 4.15 -1.39 -17.71
CA ALA A 114 4.54 -2.79 -17.67
C ALA A 114 4.09 -3.46 -16.37
N ALA A 115 4.22 -2.78 -15.23
CA ALA A 115 3.87 -3.30 -13.92
C ALA A 115 2.39 -3.67 -13.77
N ARG A 116 1.48 -3.02 -14.50
CA ARG A 116 0.02 -3.25 -14.42
C ARG A 116 -0.38 -4.71 -14.64
N SER A 117 0.38 -5.45 -15.45
CA SER A 117 0.13 -6.86 -15.75
C SER A 117 0.89 -7.84 -14.86
N GLU A 118 1.69 -7.37 -13.90
CA GLU A 118 2.47 -8.24 -13.04
C GLU A 118 1.54 -9.00 -12.05
N PRO A 119 1.57 -10.34 -12.03
CA PRO A 119 0.62 -11.14 -11.24
C PRO A 119 0.63 -10.88 -9.73
N THR A 120 1.74 -10.36 -9.20
CA THR A 120 1.90 -10.07 -7.78
C THR A 120 1.11 -8.85 -7.31
N ILE A 121 0.84 -7.89 -8.22
CA ILE A 121 0.15 -6.64 -7.89
C ILE A 121 -1.14 -6.43 -8.67
N CYS A 122 -1.34 -7.16 -9.76
CA CYS A 122 -2.56 -7.09 -10.57
C CYS A 122 -3.73 -7.78 -9.86
N VAL A 123 -4.83 -7.06 -9.70
CA VAL A 123 -6.10 -7.54 -9.15
C VAL A 123 -7.17 -7.45 -10.25
N PRO A 124 -7.58 -8.58 -10.85
CA PRO A 124 -8.53 -8.56 -11.97
C PRO A 124 -9.94 -8.09 -11.61
N ASN A 125 -10.38 -8.35 -10.37
CA ASN A 125 -11.73 -8.03 -9.91
C ASN A 125 -11.66 -7.41 -8.52
N GLY A 126 -11.65 -6.08 -8.45
CA GLY A 126 -11.53 -5.33 -7.21
C GLY A 126 -12.67 -5.63 -6.23
N GLY A 127 -13.90 -5.78 -6.72
CA GLY A 127 -15.08 -6.03 -5.89
C GLY A 127 -15.10 -7.39 -5.17
N LYS A 128 -14.27 -8.34 -5.62
CA LYS A 128 -14.08 -9.65 -4.96
C LYS A 128 -12.90 -9.69 -3.99
N VAL A 129 -12.09 -8.64 -3.94
CA VAL A 129 -10.91 -8.56 -3.07
C VAL A 129 -11.11 -7.51 -2.00
N PHE A 130 -11.47 -6.29 -2.42
CA PHE A 130 -11.59 -5.14 -1.54
C PHE A 130 -12.97 -5.04 -0.88
N ASP A 131 -12.98 -4.62 0.39
CA ASP A 131 -14.18 -4.38 1.20
C ASP A 131 -15.17 -5.57 1.27
N THR A 132 -14.66 -6.81 1.15
CA THR A 132 -15.47 -8.03 1.19
C THR A 132 -15.93 -8.40 2.61
N ARG A 133 -15.11 -8.08 3.61
CA ARG A 133 -15.38 -8.32 5.04
C ARG A 133 -16.30 -7.25 5.62
N ARG A 134 -17.61 -7.47 5.53
CA ARG A 134 -18.65 -6.55 6.04
C ARG A 134 -18.67 -6.36 7.55
N ASP A 135 -17.99 -7.23 8.30
CA ASP A 135 -17.88 -7.17 9.75
C ASP A 135 -16.60 -6.45 10.24
N LEU A 136 -15.82 -5.88 9.34
CA LEU A 136 -14.71 -4.99 9.69
C LEU A 136 -15.12 -3.53 9.48
N LEU A 137 -14.81 -2.71 10.47
CA LEU A 137 -14.95 -1.26 10.40
C LEU A 137 -13.61 -0.60 10.67
N ASN A 138 -13.06 0.06 9.66
CA ASN A 138 -11.79 0.74 9.79
C ASN A 138 -11.99 2.15 10.34
N CYS A 139 -11.24 2.51 11.38
CA CYS A 139 -11.28 3.80 12.08
C CYS A 139 -9.86 4.38 12.18
N PRO A 140 -9.65 5.68 12.50
CA PRO A 140 -8.31 6.26 12.53
C PRO A 140 -7.37 5.68 13.60
N ASN A 141 -7.90 4.93 14.58
CA ASN A 141 -7.15 4.28 15.66
C ASN A 141 -7.07 2.75 15.52
N GLY A 142 -7.45 2.18 14.37
CA GLY A 142 -7.39 0.74 14.12
C GLY A 142 -8.63 0.20 13.42
N THR A 143 -8.63 -1.11 13.22
CA THR A 143 -9.75 -1.84 12.61
C THR A 143 -10.56 -2.52 13.70
N VAL A 144 -11.86 -2.26 13.73
CA VAL A 144 -12.81 -2.83 14.68
C VAL A 144 -13.48 -4.04 14.05
N GLU A 145 -13.38 -5.18 14.73
CA GLU A 145 -14.21 -6.33 14.44
C GLU A 145 -15.59 -6.10 15.03
N LEU A 146 -16.55 -5.80 14.17
CA LEU A 146 -17.90 -5.41 14.56
C LEU A 146 -18.52 -6.48 15.46
N ARG A 147 -18.42 -7.76 15.11
CA ARG A 147 -19.01 -8.85 15.88
C ARG A 147 -18.61 -8.79 17.35
N THR A 148 -17.31 -8.79 17.62
CA THR A 148 -16.71 -8.85 18.96
C THR A 148 -16.60 -7.51 19.66
N GLY A 149 -16.58 -6.41 18.89
CA GLY A 149 -16.27 -5.07 19.37
C GLY A 149 -14.78 -4.85 19.65
N THR A 150 -13.91 -5.77 19.21
CA THR A 150 -12.46 -5.71 19.48
C THR A 150 -11.79 -4.76 18.49
N LEU A 151 -10.96 -3.85 19.02
CA LEU A 151 -10.11 -2.98 18.22
C LEU A 151 -8.73 -3.64 18.06
N ARG A 152 -8.22 -3.70 16.84
CA ARG A 152 -6.86 -4.15 16.53
C ARG A 152 -6.15 -3.19 15.59
N GLU A 153 -4.84 -3.38 15.45
CA GLU A 153 -4.03 -2.64 14.48
C GLU A 153 -4.51 -2.88 13.04
N HIS A 154 -4.21 -1.90 12.18
CA HIS A 154 -4.51 -1.97 10.76
C HIS A 154 -3.70 -3.09 10.10
N GLN A 155 -4.37 -3.85 9.24
CA GLN A 155 -3.74 -4.90 8.45
C GLN A 155 -4.08 -4.64 6.98
N ARG A 156 -3.05 -4.64 6.12
CA ARG A 156 -3.24 -4.47 4.67
C ARG A 156 -3.99 -5.66 4.07
N GLU A 157 -3.85 -6.83 4.69
CA GLU A 157 -4.49 -8.09 4.34
C GLU A 157 -6.01 -8.05 4.50
N ASP A 158 -6.55 -7.04 5.21
CA ASP A 158 -8.00 -6.84 5.28
C ASP A 158 -8.60 -6.26 4.00
N HIS A 159 -7.77 -5.74 3.09
CA HIS A 159 -8.19 -5.15 1.81
C HIS A 159 -9.31 -4.11 1.95
N ILE A 160 -9.25 -3.28 2.99
CA ILE A 160 -10.25 -2.24 3.24
C ILE A 160 -9.87 -0.97 2.47
N THR A 161 -10.80 -0.38 1.71
CA THR A 161 -10.61 0.94 1.06
C THR A 161 -11.29 2.08 1.80
N ARG A 162 -12.25 1.75 2.66
CA ARG A 162 -13.06 2.72 3.39
C ARG A 162 -12.48 2.99 4.77
N LEU A 163 -12.46 4.27 5.16
CA LEU A 163 -12.05 4.69 6.49
C LEU A 163 -13.17 5.53 7.10
N CYS A 164 -13.68 5.09 8.26
CA CYS A 164 -14.52 5.92 9.09
C CYS A 164 -13.67 7.12 9.58
N PRO A 165 -14.15 8.36 9.45
CA PRO A 165 -13.37 9.53 9.88
C PRO A 165 -13.27 9.66 11.41
N THR A 166 -13.93 8.77 12.16
CA THR A 166 -14.05 8.88 13.61
C THR A 166 -13.32 7.75 14.32
N ARG A 167 -12.59 8.08 15.40
CA ARG A 167 -11.96 7.10 16.29
C ARG A 167 -13.01 6.24 16.99
N PHE A 168 -12.74 4.94 17.08
CA PHE A 168 -13.56 4.04 17.86
C PHE A 168 -13.30 4.24 19.35
N ASP A 169 -14.38 4.39 20.12
CA ASP A 169 -14.36 4.45 21.59
C ASP A 169 -15.38 3.44 22.15
N PRO A 170 -14.93 2.35 22.81
CA PRO A 170 -15.83 1.34 23.37
C PRO A 170 -16.74 1.88 24.48
N ASN A 171 -16.40 3.03 25.07
CA ASN A 171 -17.08 3.65 26.20
C ASN A 171 -17.96 4.86 25.83
N ALA A 172 -18.00 5.28 24.55
CA ALA A 172 -18.68 6.50 24.11
C ALA A 172 -20.17 6.55 24.48
N ASN A 173 -20.68 7.55 25.21
CA ASN A 173 -22.10 7.61 25.62
C ASN A 173 -23.08 7.39 24.41
N ARG A 174 -24.07 6.51 24.60
CA ARG A 174 -25.08 6.12 23.59
C ARG A 174 -26.52 6.31 24.06
N GLU A 175 -26.75 6.92 25.22
CA GLU A 175 -28.09 7.06 25.81
C GLU A 175 -29.06 7.78 24.87
N THR A 176 -28.64 8.91 24.30
CA THR A 176 -29.43 9.65 23.31
C THR A 176 -29.77 8.80 22.09
N TYR A 177 -28.82 7.99 21.62
CA TYR A 177 -29.03 7.10 20.48
C TYR A 177 -29.99 5.96 20.81
N LEU A 178 -29.85 5.32 21.99
CA LEU A 178 -30.78 4.28 22.43
C LEU A 178 -32.19 4.81 22.66
N ALA A 179 -32.32 6.02 23.24
CA ALA A 179 -33.61 6.68 23.40
C ALA A 179 -34.25 7.02 22.04
N PHE A 180 -33.45 7.45 21.07
CA PHE A 180 -33.91 7.66 19.69
C PHE A 180 -34.41 6.36 19.06
N LEU A 181 -33.67 5.25 19.18
CA LEU A 181 -34.10 3.95 18.67
C LEU A 181 -35.40 3.48 19.35
N ASP A 182 -35.53 3.68 20.66
CA ASP A 182 -36.75 3.35 21.40
C ASP A 182 -37.96 4.14 20.89
N ARG A 183 -37.76 5.43 20.58
CA ARG A 183 -38.80 6.31 20.03
C ARG A 183 -39.23 5.93 18.62
N VAL A 184 -38.31 5.55 17.73
CA VAL A 184 -38.62 5.28 16.32
C VAL A 184 -39.22 3.89 16.11
N PHE A 185 -38.82 2.92 16.93
CA PHE A 185 -39.29 1.53 16.81
C PHE A 185 -40.42 1.19 17.82
N ASP A 186 -41.10 2.19 18.37
CA ASP A 186 -42.23 2.09 19.31
C ASP A 186 -42.01 1.05 20.43
N GLY A 187 -40.78 0.99 20.97
CA GLY A 187 -40.41 0.05 22.03
C GLY A 187 -40.55 -1.44 21.67
N SER A 188 -40.76 -1.80 20.39
CA SER A 188 -40.98 -3.17 19.93
C SER A 188 -39.84 -4.09 20.38
N ARG A 189 -40.16 -5.18 21.10
CA ARG A 189 -39.17 -6.09 21.73
C ARG A 189 -38.17 -6.68 20.72
N ARG A 190 -38.52 -6.75 19.44
CA ARG A 190 -37.77 -7.40 18.36
C ARG A 190 -36.41 -6.77 18.08
N TRP A 191 -36.26 -5.44 18.24
CA TRP A 191 -34.96 -4.80 18.02
C TRP A 191 -34.04 -4.89 19.24
N ARG A 192 -34.62 -4.87 20.46
CA ARG A 192 -33.88 -5.04 21.72
C ARG A 192 -33.25 -6.44 21.87
N THR A 193 -33.85 -7.50 21.31
CA THR A 193 -33.25 -8.86 21.28
C THR A 193 -32.17 -9.02 20.21
N THR A 194 -32.24 -8.26 19.11
CA THR A 194 -31.27 -8.34 18.01
C THR A 194 -29.98 -7.57 18.35
N SER A 195 -30.08 -6.45 19.08
CA SER A 195 -28.91 -5.75 19.65
C SER A 195 -28.20 -6.58 20.75
N ARG A 196 -28.91 -7.55 21.34
CA ARG A 196 -28.37 -8.55 22.27
C ARG A 196 -27.75 -9.79 21.60
N LYS A 197 -27.80 -9.92 20.27
CA LYS A 197 -27.23 -11.05 19.50
C LYS A 197 -26.13 -10.66 18.49
N CYS A 198 -25.61 -9.44 18.54
CA CYS A 198 -24.27 -9.18 18.01
C CYS A 198 -23.26 -10.02 18.83
N PRO A 199 -22.29 -10.76 18.23
CA PRO A 199 -21.35 -11.61 18.97
C PRO A 199 -20.29 -10.83 19.77
N GLY A 200 -20.74 -9.94 20.66
CA GLY A 200 -19.98 -9.10 21.59
C GLY A 200 -20.90 -8.58 22.70
N THR A 201 -22.03 -9.26 22.93
CA THR A 201 -23.16 -8.78 23.74
C THR A 201 -22.99 -9.02 25.23
N ARG A 202 -21.91 -8.42 25.75
CA ARG A 202 -22.05 -7.48 26.87
C ARG A 202 -22.09 -6.01 26.43
N SER A 203 -21.94 -5.69 25.14
CA SER A 203 -22.20 -4.33 24.62
C SER A 203 -22.47 -4.34 23.10
N PRO A 204 -23.61 -3.83 22.61
CA PRO A 204 -23.79 -3.59 21.18
C PRO A 204 -22.90 -2.42 20.72
N MET A 205 -22.24 -2.63 19.57
CA MET A 205 -21.30 -1.73 18.90
C MET A 205 -21.71 -0.26 18.92
N ARG A 206 -20.76 0.60 19.27
CA ARG A 206 -20.88 2.06 19.26
C ARG A 206 -20.11 2.62 18.05
N LEU A 207 -20.82 3.16 17.06
CA LEU A 207 -20.24 4.11 16.11
C LEU A 207 -20.75 5.50 16.51
N ALA A 208 -20.00 6.21 17.35
CA ALA A 208 -20.33 7.58 17.75
C ALA A 208 -19.37 8.55 17.05
N ILE A 209 -19.91 9.41 16.18
CA ILE A 209 -19.19 10.41 15.39
C ILE A 209 -18.69 11.54 16.31
N ARG A 210 -17.38 11.66 16.53
CA ARG A 210 -16.72 12.89 17.00
C ARG A 210 -15.88 13.43 15.86
N ARG A 211 -16.28 14.59 15.31
CA ARG A 211 -15.45 15.35 14.36
C ARG A 211 -14.16 15.74 15.07
N SER A 212 -13.01 15.46 14.45
CA SER A 212 -11.75 16.04 14.89
C SER A 212 -11.83 17.55 14.71
N THR A 213 -11.90 18.29 15.82
CA THR A 213 -11.62 19.72 15.80
C THR A 213 -10.14 19.90 15.54
N SER A 214 -9.79 20.26 14.32
CA SER A 214 -8.46 20.81 14.00
C SER A 214 -8.31 22.13 14.76
N SER A 215 -7.38 22.18 15.70
CA SER A 215 -6.90 23.45 16.26
C SER A 215 -5.94 24.07 15.24
N PRO A 216 -6.09 25.35 14.85
CA PRO A 216 -5.15 26.00 13.98
C PRO A 216 -3.88 26.37 14.76
N ALA A 217 -2.73 26.13 14.15
CA ALA A 217 -1.47 26.82 14.40
C ALA A 217 -0.98 27.36 13.06
#